data_AF-A0A099K788-F1
#
_entry.id   AF-A0A099K788-F1
#
_cell.length_a   1.000
_cell.length_b   1.000
_cell.length_c   1.000
_cell.angle_alpha   90.00
_cell.angle_beta   90.00
_cell.angle_gamma   90.00
#
_symmetry.space_group_name_H-M   'P 1'
#
loop_
_entity.id
_entity.type
_entity.pdbx_description
1 polymer ?
#
loop_
_entity_poly.entity_id
_entity_poly.type
_entity_poly.pdbx_seq_one_letter_code
_entity_poly.pdbx_strand_id
1 'polypeptide(L)'
;MNYQSKPTGLKRVYLATGHSLRALKWLIKNEAAFKQETVLSVVLFIITFFLNISLTEQISLWLTLIFVLFAEVVNTAIEAVVDRVGLEHHPLSGLAKDLGSLAVMLSLIAAMLIWLKILVL
;
A
#
# COMPACT_ATOMS: atom_id res chain seq x y z
N MET A 1 9.28 35.49 4.72
CA MET A 1 8.73 34.13 4.58
C MET A 1 7.52 34.02 5.49
N ASN A 2 6.31 33.90 4.95
CA ASN A 2 5.10 33.75 5.77
C ASN A 2 5.06 32.32 6.32
N TYR A 3 5.39 32.14 7.59
CA TYR A 3 5.21 30.88 8.29
C TYR A 3 3.71 30.72 8.58
N GLN A 4 2.95 30.18 7.63
CA GLN A 4 1.56 29.82 7.92
C GLN A 4 1.57 28.77 9.03
N SER A 5 0.89 29.07 10.14
CA SER A 5 0.76 28.15 11.26
C SER A 5 0.10 26.85 10.79
N LYS A 6 0.78 25.72 11.02
CA LYS A 6 0.21 24.41 10.68
C LYS A 6 -1.14 24.26 11.41
N PRO A 7 -2.21 23.84 10.73
CA PRO A 7 -3.51 23.65 11.38
C PRO A 7 -3.36 22.66 12.55
N THR A 8 -3.94 23.00 13.70
CA THR A 8 -3.90 22.20 14.94
C THR A 8 -5.28 21.58 15.24
N GLY A 9 -5.32 20.63 16.17
CA GLY A 9 -6.55 19.99 16.63
C GLY A 9 -7.32 19.21 15.55
N LEU A 10 -8.65 19.18 15.67
CA LEU A 10 -9.56 18.46 14.75
C LEU A 10 -9.45 18.94 13.30
N LYS A 11 -9.15 20.23 13.09
CA LYS A 11 -8.92 20.81 11.76
C LYS A 11 -7.74 20.13 11.04
N ARG A 12 -6.69 19.75 11.77
CA ARG A 12 -5.54 19.01 11.21
C ARG A 12 -5.94 17.62 10.73
N VAL A 13 -6.71 16.90 11.55
CA VAL A 13 -7.17 15.54 11.25
C VAL A 13 -8.05 15.55 10.01
N TYR A 14 -9.04 16.45 9.95
CA TYR A 14 -9.92 16.59 8.80
C TYR A 14 -9.14 16.87 7.49
N LEU A 15 -8.19 17.81 7.54
CA LEU A 15 -7.36 18.12 6.37
C LEU A 15 -6.50 16.91 5.96
N ALA A 16 -5.88 16.23 6.92
CA ALA A 16 -5.08 15.03 6.66
C ALA A 16 -5.92 13.91 6.00
N THR A 17 -7.13 13.65 6.50
CA THR A 17 -8.07 12.70 5.89
C THR A 17 -8.40 13.10 4.44
N GLY A 18 -8.57 14.39 4.18
CA GLY A 18 -8.75 14.91 2.82
C GLY A 18 -7.56 14.65 1.89
N HIS A 19 -6.31 14.72 2.40
CA HIS A 19 -5.12 14.34 1.64
C HIS A 19 -5.10 12.84 1.33
N SER A 20 -5.36 11.99 2.33
CA SER A 20 -5.39 10.53 2.14
C SER A 20 -6.45 10.10 1.13
N LEU A 21 -7.66 10.67 1.18
CA LEU A 21 -8.73 10.36 0.22
C LEU A 21 -8.38 10.79 -1.21
N ARG A 22 -7.68 11.91 -1.39
CA ARG A 22 -7.19 12.32 -2.71
C ARG A 22 -6.14 11.35 -3.24
N ALA A 23 -5.20 10.91 -2.39
CA ALA A 23 -4.18 9.93 -2.77
C ALA A 23 -4.83 8.58 -3.16
N LEU A 24 -5.79 8.09 -2.37
CA LEU A 24 -6.51 6.86 -2.67
C LEU A 24 -7.26 6.94 -4.01
N LYS A 25 -7.98 8.05 -4.26
CA LYS A 25 -8.67 8.27 -5.55
C LYS A 25 -7.68 8.30 -6.72
N TRP A 26 -6.51 8.89 -6.52
CA TRP A 26 -5.47 8.94 -7.54
C TRP A 26 -4.92 7.54 -7.83
N LEU A 27 -4.58 6.75 -6.80
CA LEU A 27 -4.10 5.38 -6.95
C LEU A 27 -5.09 4.49 -7.69
N ILE A 28 -6.36 4.47 -7.27
CA ILE A 28 -7.41 3.69 -7.93
C ILE A 28 -7.57 4.11 -9.39
N LYS A 29 -7.39 5.39 -9.73
CA LYS A 29 -7.53 5.86 -11.10
C LYS A 29 -6.32 5.51 -11.97
N ASN A 30 -5.11 5.71 -11.48
CA ASN A 30 -3.89 5.72 -12.28
C ASN A 30 -3.09 4.41 -12.18
N GLU A 31 -3.07 3.75 -11.02
CA GLU A 31 -2.21 2.58 -10.79
C GLU A 31 -2.93 1.26 -11.06
N ALA A 32 -2.50 0.55 -12.10
CA ALA A 32 -3.06 -0.74 -12.50
C ALA A 32 -2.82 -1.83 -11.45
N ALA A 33 -1.60 -1.90 -10.91
CA ALA A 33 -1.21 -2.86 -9.87
C ALA A 33 -2.02 -2.63 -8.58
N PHE A 34 -2.02 -1.42 -8.03
CA PHE A 34 -2.86 -1.07 -6.87
C PHE A 34 -4.35 -1.43 -7.05
N LYS A 35 -4.94 -1.22 -8.24
CA LYS A 35 -6.33 -1.63 -8.53
C LYS A 35 -6.50 -3.15 -8.39
N GLN A 36 -5.63 -3.93 -9.02
CA GLN A 36 -5.70 -5.38 -9.00
C GLN A 36 -5.52 -5.92 -7.58
N GLU A 37 -4.53 -5.41 -6.85
CA GLU A 37 -4.26 -5.78 -5.47
C GLU A 37 -5.40 -5.39 -4.54
N THR A 38 -6.03 -4.22 -4.74
CA THR A 38 -7.19 -3.78 -3.96
C THR A 38 -8.38 -4.71 -4.18
N VAL A 39 -8.70 -5.04 -5.44
CA VAL A 39 -9.80 -5.96 -5.76
C VAL A 39 -9.54 -7.34 -5.16
N LEU A 40 -8.33 -7.88 -5.34
CA LEU A 40 -7.94 -9.17 -4.79
C LEU A 40 -7.99 -9.16 -3.26
N SER A 41 -7.48 -8.10 -2.62
CA SER A 41 -7.52 -7.93 -1.17
C SER A 41 -8.94 -7.88 -0.62
N VAL A 42 -9.86 -7.17 -1.30
CA VAL A 42 -11.27 -7.14 -0.88
C VAL A 42 -11.92 -8.52 -1.00
N VAL A 43 -11.67 -9.24 -2.10
CA VAL A 43 -12.20 -10.60 -2.29
C VAL A 43 -11.65 -11.55 -1.23
N LEU A 44 -10.33 -11.55 -1.00
CA LEU A 44 -9.68 -12.38 0.00
C LEU A 44 -10.13 -12.04 1.42
N PHE A 45 -10.28 -10.76 1.74
CA PHE A 45 -10.82 -10.30 3.01
C PHE A 45 -12.22 -10.88 3.26
N ILE A 46 -13.12 -10.82 2.27
CA ILE A 46 -14.46 -11.42 2.37
C ILE A 46 -14.36 -12.94 2.57
N ILE A 47 -13.49 -13.62 1.82
CA ILE A 47 -13.27 -15.08 1.95
C ILE A 47 -12.89 -15.47 3.38
N THR A 48 -12.09 -14.66 4.07
CA THR A 48 -11.66 -14.99 5.44
C THR A 48 -12.80 -15.16 6.45
N PHE A 49 -13.98 -14.57 6.21
CA PHE A 49 -15.14 -14.75 7.09
C PHE A 49 -15.82 -16.12 6.94
N PHE A 50 -15.52 -16.83 5.85
CA PHE A 50 -16.04 -18.17 5.56
C PHE A 50 -15.05 -19.28 5.93
N LEU A 51 -13.86 -18.93 6.42
CA LEU A 51 -12.85 -19.88 6.86
C LEU A 51 -13.10 -20.29 8.32
N ASN A 52 -12.92 -21.58 8.62
CA ASN A 52 -12.96 -22.09 9.98
C ASN A 52 -11.58 -21.95 10.65
N ILE A 53 -11.19 -20.71 10.94
CA ILE A 53 -9.90 -20.35 11.54
C ILE A 53 -10.11 -19.52 12.80
N SER A 54 -9.09 -19.47 13.66
CA SER A 54 -9.11 -18.63 14.86
C SER A 54 -9.10 -17.14 14.51
N LEU A 55 -9.56 -16.30 15.45
CA LEU A 55 -9.54 -14.84 15.29
C LEU A 55 -8.11 -14.31 15.05
N THR A 56 -7.11 -14.88 15.70
CA THR A 56 -5.71 -14.47 15.53
C THR A 56 -5.19 -14.78 14.14
N GLU A 57 -5.54 -15.95 13.58
CA GLU A 57 -5.20 -16.30 12.20
C GLU A 57 -5.92 -15.37 11.22
N GLN A 58 -7.21 -15.11 11.44
CA GLN A 58 -7.99 -14.20 10.60
C GLN A 58 -7.39 -12.78 10.56
N ILE A 59 -7.05 -12.21 11.73
CA ILE A 59 -6.37 -10.91 11.83
C ILE A 59 -5.01 -10.95 11.11
N SER A 60 -4.27 -12.06 11.22
CA SER A 60 -2.98 -12.23 10.54
C SER A 60 -3.15 -12.18 9.02
N LEU A 61 -4.17 -12.84 8.46
CA LEU A 61 -4.50 -12.75 7.03
C LEU A 61 -4.84 -11.31 6.64
N TRP A 62 -5.66 -10.61 7.42
CA TRP A 62 -6.02 -9.20 7.13
C TRP A 62 -4.81 -8.28 7.13
N LEU A 63 -3.89 -8.44 8.09
CA LEU A 63 -2.68 -7.66 8.16
C LEU A 63 -1.80 -7.85 6.92
N THR A 64 -1.73 -9.06 6.36
CA THR A 64 -0.97 -9.28 5.12
C THR A 64 -1.59 -8.56 3.92
N LEU A 65 -2.92 -8.54 3.81
CA LEU A 65 -3.60 -7.82 2.74
C LEU A 65 -3.37 -6.30 2.84
N ILE A 66 -3.46 -5.76 4.06
CA ILE A 66 -3.16 -4.34 4.32
C ILE A 66 -1.69 -4.03 4.02
N PHE A 67 -0.77 -4.94 4.36
CA PHE A 67 0.65 -4.76 4.14
C PHE A 67 1.02 -4.73 2.65
N VAL A 68 0.36 -5.55 1.82
CA VAL A 68 0.53 -5.49 0.35
C VAL A 68 0.13 -4.12 -0.19
N LEU A 69 -1.07 -3.63 0.17
CA LEU A 69 -1.53 -2.30 -0.27
C LEU A 69 -0.64 -1.17 0.27
N PHE A 70 -0.11 -1.31 1.47
CA PHE A 70 0.85 -0.36 2.03
C PHE A 70 2.15 -0.33 1.24
N ALA A 71 2.72 -1.49 0.91
CA ALA A 71 3.94 -1.59 0.13
C ALA A 71 3.77 -0.95 -1.25
N GLU A 72 2.63 -1.18 -1.90
CA GLU A 72 2.30 -0.58 -3.20
C GLU A 72 2.15 0.95 -3.12
N VAL A 73 1.48 1.48 -2.08
CA VAL A 73 1.40 2.94 -1.85
C VAL A 73 2.80 3.55 -1.68
N VAL A 74 3.71 2.86 -0.99
CA VAL A 74 5.10 3.30 -0.82
C VAL A 74 5.86 3.23 -2.13
N ASN A 75 5.70 2.15 -2.91
CA ASN A 75 6.32 2.01 -4.23
C ASN A 75 5.91 3.18 -5.14
N THR A 76 4.61 3.44 -5.27
CA THR A 76 4.11 4.56 -6.08
C THR A 76 4.58 5.92 -5.56
N ALA A 77 4.71 6.10 -4.24
CA ALA A 77 5.24 7.34 -3.68
C ALA A 77 6.72 7.56 -4.07
N ILE A 78 7.53 6.49 -4.08
CA ILE A 78 8.92 6.54 -4.55
C ILE A 78 8.96 6.87 -6.04
N GLU A 79 8.15 6.19 -6.86
CA GLU A 79 8.04 6.45 -8.30
C GLU A 79 7.67 7.90 -8.58
N ALA A 80 6.66 8.45 -7.88
CA ALA A 80 6.23 9.83 -8.05
C ALA A 80 7.34 10.85 -7.71
N VAL A 81 8.17 10.57 -6.70
CA VAL A 81 9.33 11.41 -6.36
C VAL A 81 10.40 11.30 -7.43
N VAL A 82 10.74 10.08 -7.86
CA VAL A 82 11.76 9.81 -8.88
C VAL A 82 11.38 10.46 -10.21
N ASP A 83 10.14 10.29 -10.65
CA ASP A 83 9.61 10.84 -11.91
C ASP A 83 9.55 12.37 -11.90
N ARG A 84 9.41 12.98 -10.72
CA ARG A 84 9.44 14.44 -10.59
C ARG A 84 10.86 15.01 -10.72
N VAL A 85 11.90 14.27 -10.32
CA VAL A 85 13.26 14.82 -10.12
C VAL A 85 14.12 14.81 -11.39
N GLY A 86 13.95 13.89 -12.34
CA GLY A 86 14.86 13.81 -13.49
C GLY A 86 14.23 13.36 -14.81
N LEU A 87 14.32 14.22 -15.83
CA LEU A 87 14.17 13.82 -17.24
C LEU A 87 15.42 13.10 -17.77
N GLU A 88 16.52 13.17 -17.03
CA GLU A 88 17.79 12.51 -17.33
C GLU A 88 17.86 11.18 -16.57
N HIS A 89 18.13 10.09 -17.28
CA HIS A 89 18.24 8.76 -16.68
C HIS A 89 19.48 8.65 -15.78
N HIS A 90 19.29 8.81 -14.47
CA HIS A 90 20.33 8.55 -13.47
C HIS A 90 20.25 7.10 -12.96
N PRO A 91 21.36 6.34 -12.87
CA PRO A 91 21.34 4.94 -12.41
C PRO A 91 20.64 4.73 -11.05
N LEU A 92 20.83 5.66 -10.10
CA LEU A 92 20.16 5.61 -8.80
C LEU A 92 18.64 5.79 -8.88
N SER A 93 18.13 6.49 -9.89
CA SER A 93 16.68 6.63 -10.11
C SER A 93 16.06 5.29 -10.53
N GLY A 94 16.76 4.53 -11.38
CA GLY A 94 16.36 3.16 -11.72
C GLY A 94 16.36 2.26 -10.49
N LEU A 95 17.45 2.27 -9.73
CA LEU A 95 17.58 1.48 -8.50
C LEU A 95 16.47 1.80 -7.48
N ALA A 96 16.09 3.07 -7.32
CA ALA A 96 15.01 3.44 -6.41
C ALA A 96 13.66 2.81 -6.79
N LYS A 97 13.35 2.76 -8.09
CA LYS A 97 12.13 2.09 -8.59
C LYS A 97 12.21 0.57 -8.41
N ASP A 98 13.37 -0.03 -8.71
CA ASP A 98 13.59 -1.47 -8.53
C ASP A 98 13.41 -1.89 -7.06
N LEU A 99 13.92 -1.08 -6.12
CA LEU A 99 13.77 -1.32 -4.68
C LEU A 99 12.31 -1.16 -4.21
N GLY A 100 11.58 -0.20 -4.77
CA GLY A 100 10.14 -0.04 -4.52
C GLY A 100 9.35 -1.28 -4.98
N SER A 101 9.61 -1.75 -6.21
CA SER A 101 9.00 -2.97 -6.76
C SER A 101 9.37 -4.22 -5.95
N LEU A 102 10.63 -4.32 -5.49
CA LEU A 102 11.07 -5.40 -4.60
C LEU A 102 10.30 -5.39 -3.27
N ALA A 103 10.01 -4.21 -2.69
CA ALA A 103 9.24 -4.12 -1.46
C ALA A 103 7.81 -4.69 -1.64
N VAL A 104 7.15 -4.41 -2.76
CA VAL A 104 5.86 -5.01 -3.12
C VAL A 104 5.98 -6.52 -3.25
N MET A 105 6.98 -7.02 -3.98
CA MET A 105 7.22 -8.46 -4.10
C MET A 105 7.43 -9.16 -2.75
N LEU A 106 8.22 -8.57 -1.86
CA LEU A 106 8.43 -9.12 -0.51
C LEU A 106 7.13 -9.13 0.31
N SER A 107 6.28 -8.12 0.17
CA SER A 107 4.97 -8.09 0.82
C SER A 107 4.05 -9.21 0.33
N LEU A 108 4.06 -9.49 -0.98
CA LEU A 108 3.31 -10.59 -1.59
C LEU A 108 3.83 -11.97 -1.16
N ILE A 109 5.15 -12.13 -1.07
CA ILE A 109 5.77 -13.36 -0.53
C ILE A 109 5.35 -13.57 0.93
N ALA A 110 5.41 -12.53 1.76
CA ALA A 110 4.96 -12.61 3.15
C ALA A 110 3.48 -13.00 3.25
N ALA A 111 2.62 -12.39 2.45
CA ALA A 111 1.20 -12.77 2.36
C ALA A 111 1.05 -14.24 1.97
N MET A 112 1.68 -14.67 0.88
CA MET A 112 1.60 -16.06 0.40
C MET A 112 2.04 -17.07 1.48
N LEU A 113 3.15 -16.82 2.17
CA LEU A 113 3.67 -17.71 3.22
C LEU A 113 2.69 -17.84 4.40
N ILE A 114 2.12 -16.73 4.85
CA ILE A 114 1.18 -16.72 5.98
C ILE A 114 -0.14 -17.39 5.58
N TRP A 115 -0.66 -17.09 4.40
CA TRP A 115 -1.86 -17.73 3.86
C TRP A 115 -1.67 -19.23 3.72
N LEU A 116 -0.55 -19.68 3.15
CA LEU A 116 -0.23 -21.10 3.02
C LEU A 116 -0.12 -21.77 4.39
N LYS A 117 0.53 -21.11 5.37
CA LYS A 117 0.69 -21.65 6.71
C LYS A 117 -0.64 -21.84 7.44
N ILE A 118 -1.62 -20.96 7.24
CA ILE A 118 -2.93 -21.05 7.89
C ILE A 118 -3.87 -22.03 7.17
N LEU A 119 -3.80 -22.12 5.84
CA LEU A 119 -4.75 -22.92 5.06
C LEU A 119 -4.36 -24.39 4.87
N VAL A 120 -3.06 -24.71 4.88
CA VAL A 120 -2.55 -26.04 4.51
C VAL A 120 -1.83 -26.76 5.65
N LEU A 121 -1.29 -26.01 6.61
CA LEU A 121 -0.38 -26.48 7.65
C LEU A 121 -0.91 -26.18 9.06
#